data_AF-A0A6M4PA03-F1
#
_entry.id   AF-A0A6M4PA03-F1
#
_cell.length_a   1.000
_cell.length_b   1.000
_cell.length_c   1.000
_cell.angle_alpha   90.00
_cell.angle_beta   90.00
_cell.angle_gamma   90.00
#
_symmetry.space_group_name_H-M   'P 1'
#
loop_
_entity.id
_entity.type
_entity.pdbx_description
1 polymer ?
#
loop_
_entity_poly.entity_id
_entity_poly.type
_entity_poly.pdbx_seq_one_letter_code
_entity_poly.pdbx_strand_id
1 'polypeptide(L)'
;MSKRTIDYYTNLDLLKPSRSDTGYRFFELSDVEQLHKISHLKGQGFSLEEIKEKLAFHDSSEQVLEKALLVKNNLQELLVLLKRADRENSSIKESITHDTLPVIQALLQLLV
;
A
#
# COMPACT_ATOMS: atom_id res chain seq x y z
N MET A 1 -17.51 29.72 -6.31
CA MET A 1 -16.69 29.46 -7.51
C MET A 1 -17.57 29.58 -8.74
N SER A 2 -17.08 30.15 -9.84
CA SER A 2 -17.83 30.28 -11.11
C SER A 2 -17.55 29.08 -12.02
N LYS A 3 -18.46 28.77 -12.95
CA LYS A 3 -18.22 27.81 -14.04
C LYS A 3 -16.91 28.11 -14.77
N ARG A 4 -16.61 29.39 -15.01
CA ARG A 4 -15.35 29.84 -15.63
C ARG A 4 -14.12 29.43 -14.83
N THR A 5 -14.19 29.43 -13.51
CA THR A 5 -13.09 29.02 -12.63
C THR A 5 -12.85 27.51 -12.73
N ILE A 6 -13.92 26.72 -12.78
CA ILE A 6 -13.84 25.26 -12.94
C ILE A 6 -13.27 24.92 -14.33
N ASP A 7 -13.75 25.58 -15.38
CA ASP A 7 -13.20 25.42 -16.73
C ASP A 7 -11.72 25.81 -16.79
N TYR A 8 -11.34 26.88 -16.10
CA TYR A 8 -9.95 27.33 -16.04
C TYR A 8 -9.05 26.33 -15.33
N TYR A 9 -9.46 25.77 -14.19
CA TYR A 9 -8.70 24.73 -13.50
C TYR A 9 -8.63 23.44 -14.31
N THR A 10 -9.69 23.11 -15.05
CA THR A 10 -9.68 21.96 -15.96
C THR A 10 -8.66 22.15 -17.09
N ASN A 11 -8.60 23.35 -17.68
CA ASN A 11 -7.64 23.66 -18.75
C ASN A 11 -6.18 23.65 -18.26
N LEU A 12 -5.94 23.93 -16.98
CA LEU A 12 -4.62 23.87 -16.36
C LEU A 12 -4.21 22.47 -15.89
N ASP A 13 -5.04 21.45 -16.15
CA ASP A 13 -4.92 20.09 -15.61
C ASP A 13 -4.93 20.01 -14.07
N LEU A 14 -5.45 21.05 -13.40
CA LEU A 14 -5.62 21.08 -11.94
C LEU A 14 -6.87 20.34 -11.49
N LEU A 15 -7.79 20.03 -12.40
CA LEU A 15 -9.00 19.26 -12.14
C LEU A 15 -9.31 18.40 -13.36
N LYS A 16 -9.59 17.11 -13.17
CA LYS A 16 -9.81 16.16 -14.26
C LYS A 16 -11.15 15.45 -14.06
N PRO A 17 -12.27 16.10 -14.40
CA PRO A 17 -13.58 15.49 -14.22
C PRO A 17 -13.77 14.30 -15.16
N SER A 18 -14.46 13.30 -14.66
CA SER A 18 -14.93 12.18 -15.45
C SER A 18 -15.98 12.64 -16.47
N ARG A 19 -16.09 11.91 -17.58
CA ARG A 19 -17.07 12.17 -18.64
C ARG A 19 -18.03 11.00 -18.75
N SER A 20 -19.32 11.31 -18.87
CA SER A 20 -20.33 10.32 -19.18
C SER A 20 -20.20 9.83 -20.63
N ASP A 21 -20.86 8.72 -20.95
CA ASP A 21 -20.93 8.18 -22.32
C ASP A 21 -21.51 9.17 -23.34
N THR A 22 -22.26 10.16 -22.85
CA THR A 22 -22.86 11.24 -23.64
C THR A 22 -21.98 12.49 -23.75
N GLY A 23 -20.77 12.47 -23.17
CA GLY A 23 -19.78 13.54 -23.25
C GLY A 23 -19.94 14.67 -22.23
N TYR A 24 -20.92 14.59 -21.33
CA TYR A 24 -21.10 15.55 -20.24
C TYR A 24 -20.08 15.30 -19.13
N ARG A 25 -19.54 16.38 -18.55
CA ARG A 25 -18.67 16.30 -17.38
C ARG A 25 -19.52 16.03 -16.14
N PHE A 26 -19.13 15.03 -15.37
CA PHE A 26 -19.63 14.82 -14.02
C PHE A 26 -18.47 14.93 -13.04
N PHE A 27 -18.77 15.46 -11.85
CA PHE A 27 -17.81 15.65 -10.79
C PHE A 27 -18.13 14.67 -9.67
N GLU A 28 -17.12 13.94 -9.22
CA GLU A 28 -17.22 13.05 -8.07
C GLU A 28 -16.85 13.78 -6.78
N LEU A 29 -17.00 13.09 -5.65
CA LEU A 29 -16.63 13.67 -4.35
C LEU A 29 -15.15 14.09 -4.31
N SER A 30 -14.27 13.30 -4.94
CA SER A 30 -12.84 13.57 -5.08
C SER A 30 -12.54 14.88 -5.78
N ASP A 31 -13.31 15.23 -6.83
CA ASP A 31 -13.18 16.51 -7.52
C ASP A 31 -13.52 17.70 -6.61
N VAL A 32 -14.53 17.53 -5.74
CA VAL A 32 -14.92 18.55 -4.75
C VAL A 32 -13.81 18.74 -3.73
N GLU A 33 -13.23 17.66 -3.22
CA GLU A 33 -12.09 17.71 -2.31
C GLU A 33 -10.87 18.40 -2.95
N GLN A 34 -10.59 18.10 -4.22
CA GLN A 34 -9.52 18.73 -4.99
C GLN A 34 -9.75 20.24 -5.14
N LEU A 35 -10.99 20.66 -5.40
CA LEU A 35 -11.36 22.08 -5.43
C LEU A 35 -11.15 22.76 -4.07
N HIS A 36 -11.47 22.08 -2.96
CA HIS A 36 -11.18 22.59 -1.62
C HIS A 36 -9.68 22.76 -1.37
N LYS A 37 -8.85 21.77 -1.76
CA LYS A 37 -7.38 21.86 -1.66
C LYS A 37 -6.83 23.06 -2.47
N ILE A 38 -7.28 23.21 -3.72
CA ILE A 38 -6.87 24.35 -4.57
C ILE A 38 -7.28 25.67 -3.93
N SER A 39 -8.52 25.78 -3.43
CA SER A 39 -9.01 27.01 -2.79
C SER A 39 -8.24 27.36 -1.51
N HIS A 40 -7.87 26.34 -0.73
CA HIS A 40 -7.09 26.53 0.49
C HIS A 40 -5.68 27.06 0.19
N LEU A 41 -4.97 26.40 -0.73
CA LEU A 41 -3.64 26.84 -1.16
C LEU A 41 -3.69 28.22 -1.83
N LYS A 42 -4.75 28.53 -2.58
CA LYS A 42 -4.93 29.86 -3.15
C LYS A 42 -5.11 30.93 -2.08
N GLY A 43 -5.82 30.61 -0.99
CA GLY A 43 -5.96 31.47 0.18
C GLY A 43 -4.66 31.71 0.94
N GLN A 44 -3.69 30.80 0.81
CA GLN A 44 -2.33 30.95 1.37
C GLN A 44 -1.39 31.79 0.48
N GLY A 45 -1.86 32.22 -0.70
CA GLY A 45 -1.10 33.10 -1.60
C GLY A 45 -0.34 32.38 -2.72
N PHE A 46 -0.45 31.05 -2.85
CA PHE A 46 0.24 30.32 -3.91
C PHE A 46 -0.31 30.66 -5.32
N SER A 47 0.60 30.64 -6.31
CA SER A 47 0.24 30.67 -7.73
C SER A 47 -0.41 29.36 -8.16
N LEU A 48 -1.08 29.34 -9.32
CA LEU A 48 -1.73 28.10 -9.78
C LEU A 48 -0.70 27.06 -10.25
N GLU A 49 0.45 27.54 -10.73
CA GLU A 49 1.60 26.73 -11.09
C GLU A 49 2.19 26.06 -9.85
N GLU A 50 2.43 26.80 -8.77
CA GLU A 50 2.91 26.26 -7.49
C GLU A 50 1.92 25.27 -6.87
N ILE A 51 0.61 25.56 -6.98
CA ILE A 51 -0.44 24.65 -6.53
C ILE A 51 -0.38 23.33 -7.30
N LYS A 52 -0.18 23.38 -8.62
CA LYS A 52 -0.07 22.17 -9.45
C LYS A 52 1.09 21.29 -9.04
N GLU A 53 2.26 21.89 -8.82
CA GLU A 53 3.46 21.16 -8.36
C GLU A 53 3.25 20.52 -6.98
N LYS A 54 2.66 21.26 -6.04
CA LYS A 54 2.38 20.75 -4.69
C LYS A 54 1.39 19.60 -4.69
N LEU A 55 0.32 19.68 -5.49
CA LEU A 55 -0.66 18.61 -5.60
C LEU A 55 -0.04 17.34 -6.20
N ALA A 56 0.74 17.48 -7.27
CA ALA A 56 1.44 16.34 -7.88
C ALA A 56 2.41 15.65 -6.90
N PHE A 57 3.15 16.44 -6.11
CA PHE A 57 4.04 15.89 -5.09
C PHE A 57 3.26 15.14 -4.00
N HIS A 58 2.16 15.70 -3.51
CA HIS A 58 1.34 15.05 -2.48
C HIS A 58 0.77 13.70 -2.96
N ASP A 59 0.21 13.65 -4.16
CA ASP A 59 -0.36 12.41 -4.72
C ASP A 59 0.71 11.31 -4.86
N SER A 60 1.92 11.69 -5.28
CA SER A 60 3.04 10.75 -5.36
C SER A 60 3.50 10.25 -3.98
N SER A 61 3.55 11.13 -2.97
CA SER A 61 3.91 10.75 -1.61
C SER A 61 2.88 9.82 -0.97
N GLU A 62 1.59 10.06 -1.21
CA GLU A 62 0.50 9.22 -0.69
C GLU A 62 0.54 7.81 -1.27
N GLN A 63 0.75 7.68 -2.59
CA GLN A 63 0.94 6.38 -3.24
C GLN A 63 2.17 5.63 -2.73
N VAL A 64 3.28 6.33 -2.46
CA VAL A 64 4.48 5.71 -1.88
C VAL A 64 4.19 5.21 -0.47
N LEU A 65 3.49 5.99 0.35
CA LEU A 65 3.11 5.60 1.70
C LEU A 65 2.20 4.37 1.71
N GLU A 66 1.18 4.34 0.85
CA GLU A 66 0.26 3.20 0.72
C GLU A 66 1.02 1.91 0.35
N LYS A 67 1.89 1.98 -0.66
CA LYS A 67 2.74 0.86 -1.05
C LYS A 67 3.66 0.41 0.08
N ALA A 68 4.25 1.34 0.82
CA ALA A 68 5.12 1.00 1.95
C ALA A 68 4.34 0.29 3.08
N LEU A 69 3.11 0.71 3.36
CA LEU A 69 2.24 0.05 4.34
C LEU A 69 1.85 -1.36 3.89
N LEU A 70 1.51 -1.54 2.61
CA LEU A 70 1.23 -2.86 2.05
C LEU A 70 2.44 -3.79 2.19
N VAL A 71 3.63 -3.34 1.79
CA VAL A 71 4.88 -4.12 1.94
C VAL A 71 5.14 -4.48 3.40
N LYS A 72 4.95 -3.53 4.32
CA LYS A 72 5.10 -3.77 5.76
C LYS A 72 4.14 -4.87 6.25
N ASN A 73 2.87 -4.83 5.85
CA ASN A 73 1.90 -5.84 6.25
C ASN A 73 2.26 -7.22 5.71
N ASN A 74 2.63 -7.31 4.43
CA ASN A 74 3.06 -8.55 3.80
C ASN A 74 4.29 -9.15 4.50
N LEU A 75 5.26 -8.31 4.88
CA LEU A 75 6.43 -8.75 5.64
C LEU A 75 6.07 -9.27 7.03
N GLN A 76 5.11 -8.66 7.71
CA GLN A 76 4.63 -9.15 9.01
C GLN A 76 3.98 -10.53 8.88
N GLU A 77 3.17 -10.75 7.84
CA GLU A 77 2.56 -12.05 7.58
C GLU A 77 3.61 -13.12 7.27
N LEU A 78 4.58 -12.82 6.41
CA LEU A 78 5.69 -13.72 6.10
C LEU A 78 6.51 -14.09 7.34
N LEU A 79 6.76 -13.14 8.25
CA LEU A 79 7.45 -13.41 9.51
C LEU A 79 6.66 -14.37 10.42
N VAL A 80 5.33 -14.27 10.43
CA VAL A 80 4.48 -15.21 11.17
C VAL A 80 4.56 -16.60 10.57
N LEU A 81 4.53 -16.72 9.24
CA LEU A 81 4.65 -18.00 8.54
C LEU A 81 6.02 -18.66 8.76
N LEU A 82 7.12 -17.90 8.68
CA LEU A 82 8.46 -18.41 8.97
C LEU A 82 8.55 -18.96 10.40
N LYS A 83 8.02 -18.23 11.39
CA LYS A 83 8.00 -18.70 12.78
C LYS A 83 7.21 -20.00 12.96
N ARG A 84 6.15 -20.22 12.18
CA ARG A 84 5.39 -21.47 12.22
C ARG A 84 6.20 -22.62 11.60
N ALA A 85 6.79 -22.39 10.44
CA ALA A 85 7.64 -23.37 9.77
C ALA A 85 8.84 -23.78 10.64
N ASP A 86 9.47 -22.82 11.34
CA ASP A 86 10.59 -23.13 12.25
C ASP A 86 10.16 -24.00 13.43
N ARG A 87 8.97 -23.75 14.00
CA ARG A 87 8.42 -24.59 15.07
C ARG A 87 8.13 -25.99 14.58
N GLU A 88 7.49 -26.11 13.42
CA GLU A 88 7.16 -27.41 12.82
C GLU A 88 8.43 -28.21 12.52
N ASN A 89 9.45 -27.58 11.93
CA ASN A 89 10.75 -28.20 11.71
C ASN A 89 11.42 -28.65 13.01
N SER A 90 11.28 -27.89 14.10
CA SER A 90 11.83 -28.28 15.40
C SER A 90 11.11 -29.50 15.97
N SER A 91 9.77 -29.53 15.91
CA SER A 91 8.99 -30.68 16.34
C SER A 91 9.26 -31.94 15.50
N ILE A 92 9.42 -31.79 14.18
CA ILE A 92 9.80 -32.90 13.29
C ILE A 92 11.17 -33.45 13.69
N LYS A 93 12.15 -32.57 13.93
CA LYS A 93 13.49 -32.99 14.39
C LYS A 93 13.41 -33.76 15.70
N GLU A 94 12.65 -33.27 16.68
CA GLU A 94 12.46 -33.96 17.96
C GLU A 94 11.83 -35.35 17.78
N SER A 95 10.76 -35.46 16.97
CA SER A 95 10.12 -36.75 16.67
C SER A 95 11.09 -37.73 16.02
N ILE A 96 11.85 -37.29 15.01
CA ILE A 96 12.82 -38.15 14.33
C ILE A 96 13.90 -38.61 15.32
N THR A 97 14.41 -37.72 16.17
CA THR A 97 15.43 -38.11 17.17
C THR A 97 14.88 -39.10 18.18
N HIS A 98 13.65 -38.90 18.67
CA HIS A 98 12.98 -39.83 19.56
C HIS A 98 12.81 -41.22 18.92
N ASP A 99 12.43 -41.27 17.64
CA ASP A 99 12.15 -42.53 16.95
C ASP A 99 13.41 -43.28 16.50
N THR A 100 14.48 -42.55 16.20
CA THR A 100 15.75 -43.13 15.75
C THR A 100 16.65 -43.60 16.88
N LEU A 101 16.57 -43.00 18.08
CA LEU A 101 17.36 -43.38 19.26
C LEU A 101 17.20 -44.86 19.68
N PRO A 102 15.97 -45.39 19.84
CA PRO A 102 15.74 -46.78 20.23
C PRO A 102 16.29 -47.76 19.19
N VAL A 103 16.19 -47.42 17.90
CA VAL A 103 16.72 -48.24 16.80
C VAL A 103 18.25 -48.31 16.87
N ILE A 104 18.92 -47.18 17.10
CA ILE A 104 20.38 -47.13 17.26
C ILE A 104 20.80 -47.95 18.49
N GLN A 105 20.09 -47.83 19.61
CA GLN A 105 20.38 -48.62 20.82
C GLN A 105 20.21 -50.12 20.60
N ALA A 106 19.15 -50.54 19.92
CA ALA A 106 18.91 -51.95 19.61
C ALA A 106 20.03 -52.53 18.70
N LEU A 107 20.48 -51.77 17.71
CA LEU A 107 21.59 -52.17 16.84
C LEU A 107 22.92 -52.30 17.61
N LEU A 108 23.19 -51.39 18.57
CA LEU A 108 24.39 -51.48 19.41
C LEU A 108 24.38 -52.72 20.31
N GLN A 109 23.23 -53.13 20.83
CA GLN A 109 23.11 -54.33 21.66
C GLN A 109 23.31 -55.64 20.88
N LEU A 110 23.08 -55.65 19.56
CA LEU A 110 23.32 -56.80 18.69
C LEU A 110 24.79 -56.96 18.26
N LEU A 111 25.62 -55.94 18.51
CA LEU A 111 27.05 -55.90 18.15
C LEU A 111 28.00 -56.27 19.31
N VAL A 112 27.46 -56.53 20.52
CA VAL A 112 28.18 -56.95 21.73
C VAL A 112 27.81 -58.39 22.05
#